data_AF-A0A834UL14-F1
#
_entry.id   AF-A0A834UL14-F1
#
_cell.length_a   1.000
_cell.length_b   1.000
_cell.length_c   1.000
_cell.angle_alpha   90.00
_cell.angle_beta   90.00
_cell.angle_gamma   90.00
#
_symmetry.space_group_name_H-M   'P 1'
#
loop_
_entity.id
_entity.type
_entity.pdbx_description
1 polymer ?
#
loop_
_entity_poly.entity_id
_entity_poly.type
_entity_poly.pdbx_seq_one_letter_code
_entity_poly.pdbx_strand_id
1 'polypeptide(L)'
;MDSTVTNAERYFGQFCLLLAAYTRKTARLRDKADQLVKQLVDFANTESPEMRAAVRDFAEDLAQVQDYRQAEVERLETKVVMPLKLYGAQIKQTRAEIKKFKRVQKNEIKQLEKLEKLRRKSPSDRQMISQVSVAREPGGQNRRQAETNVQRASVDTGRTTHQLEETVDAFQRQKLRDLQRIFSDFVTIEMVFHAKAVEVYSRAFQTLEKYSPERDLQDFRAKMHAGSGHHLARPLLDASPSPCVPWPPGSQGAQSTVRSQRREEEQSGDSVEEDLGGQEQGPRH
;
A
#
# COMPACT_ATOMS: atom_id res chain seq x y z
N MET A 1 -14.94 -26.16 6.72
CA MET A 1 -15.50 -24.86 7.12
C MET A 1 -14.48 -24.03 7.91
N ASP A 2 -13.95 -24.50 9.05
CA ASP A 2 -12.91 -23.77 9.80
C ASP A 2 -11.63 -23.50 9.00
N SER A 3 -11.11 -24.53 8.31
CA SER A 3 -9.89 -24.41 7.50
C SER A 3 -10.01 -23.30 6.46
N THR A 4 -11.20 -23.13 5.88
CA THR A 4 -11.45 -22.12 4.86
C THR A 4 -11.38 -20.69 5.42
N VAL A 5 -11.90 -20.47 6.62
CA VAL A 5 -11.84 -19.16 7.31
C VAL A 5 -10.43 -18.88 7.84
N THR A 6 -9.75 -19.90 8.36
CA THR A 6 -8.35 -19.79 8.82
C THR A 6 -7.40 -19.49 7.67
N ASN A 7 -7.56 -20.16 6.52
CA ASN A 7 -6.77 -19.87 5.33
C ASN A 7 -7.05 -18.47 4.81
N ALA A 8 -8.32 -18.04 4.79
CA ALA A 8 -8.66 -16.67 4.41
C ALA A 8 -8.00 -15.64 5.33
N GLU A 9 -8.02 -15.84 6.65
CA GLU A 9 -7.31 -14.97 7.61
C GLU A 9 -5.83 -14.85 7.32
N ARG A 10 -5.15 -15.99 7.13
CA ARG A 10 -3.72 -16.03 6.87
C ARG A 10 -3.37 -15.29 5.58
N TYR A 11 -3.98 -15.68 4.47
CA TYR A 11 -3.59 -15.17 3.16
C TYR A 11 -4.05 -13.74 2.91
N PHE A 12 -5.26 -13.36 3.33
CA PHE A 12 -5.70 -11.96 3.18
C PHE A 12 -4.87 -11.02 4.06
N GLY A 13 -4.48 -11.47 5.26
CA GLY A 13 -3.53 -10.72 6.09
C GLY A 13 -2.18 -10.54 5.40
N GLN A 14 -1.62 -11.62 4.83
CA GLN A 14 -0.35 -11.56 4.07
C GLN A 14 -0.45 -10.66 2.84
N PHE A 15 -1.52 -10.78 2.04
CA PHE A 15 -1.76 -9.94 0.88
C PHE A 15 -1.88 -8.47 1.27
N CYS A 16 -2.63 -8.15 2.34
CA CYS A 16 -2.76 -6.79 2.84
C CYS A 16 -1.40 -6.19 3.21
N LEU A 17 -0.55 -6.95 3.92
CA LEU A 17 0.78 -6.49 4.33
C LEU A 17 1.69 -6.26 3.12
N LEU A 18 1.72 -7.20 2.19
CA LEU A 18 2.57 -7.11 0.99
C LEU A 18 2.13 -5.97 0.07
N LEU A 19 0.83 -5.83 -0.19
CA LEU A 19 0.31 -4.79 -1.08
C LEU A 19 0.39 -3.39 -0.44
N ALA A 20 0.26 -3.27 0.89
CA ALA A 20 0.54 -2.02 1.57
C ALA A 20 2.03 -1.66 1.54
N ALA A 21 2.93 -2.64 1.66
CA ALA A 21 4.37 -2.41 1.50
C ALA A 21 4.72 -2.01 0.07
N TYR A 22 4.14 -2.68 -0.93
CA TYR A 22 4.26 -2.35 -2.34
C TYR A 22 3.84 -0.90 -2.61
N THR A 23 2.63 -0.52 -2.19
CA THR A 23 2.07 0.85 -2.37
C THR A 23 2.98 1.91 -1.73
N ARG A 24 3.49 1.66 -0.52
CA ARG A 24 4.45 2.56 0.14
C ARG A 24 5.79 2.66 -0.61
N LYS A 25 6.29 1.57 -1.18
CA LYS A 25 7.52 1.59 -1.99
C LYS A 25 7.31 2.37 -3.29
N THR A 26 6.15 2.26 -3.92
CA THR A 26 5.78 3.07 -5.09
C THR A 26 5.74 4.57 -4.75
N ALA A 27 5.17 4.95 -3.60
CA ALA A 27 5.20 6.32 -3.11
C ALA A 27 6.64 6.83 -2.87
N ARG A 28 7.51 6.01 -2.26
CA ARG A 28 8.92 6.37 -2.06
C ARG A 28 9.69 6.54 -3.38
N LEU A 29 9.36 5.75 -4.39
CA LEU A 29 9.94 5.93 -5.73
C LEU A 29 9.53 7.28 -6.33
N ARG A 30 8.26 7.68 -6.15
CA ARG A 30 7.78 9.01 -6.53
C ARG A 30 8.59 10.11 -5.83
N ASP A 31 8.72 10.04 -4.51
CA ASP A 31 9.47 11.02 -3.72
C ASP A 31 10.92 11.20 -4.21
N LYS A 32 11.57 10.09 -4.61
CA LYS A 32 12.94 10.12 -5.15
C LYS A 32 13.00 10.72 -6.55
N ALA A 33 12.01 10.47 -7.39
CA ALA A 33 11.91 11.10 -8.70
C ALA A 33 11.63 12.61 -8.56
N ASP A 34 10.80 13.04 -7.61
CA ASP A 34 10.56 14.47 -7.33
C ASP A 34 11.85 15.19 -6.90
N GLN A 35 12.69 14.53 -6.09
CA GLN A 35 14.02 15.04 -5.75
C GLN A 35 14.91 15.19 -6.99
N LEU A 36 14.89 14.21 -7.91
CA LEU A 36 15.64 14.27 -9.16
C LEU A 36 15.15 15.40 -10.07
N VAL A 37 13.83 15.58 -10.22
CA VAL A 37 13.23 16.69 -10.98
C VAL A 37 13.77 18.02 -10.47
N LYS A 38 13.81 18.22 -9.14
CA LYS A 38 14.36 19.44 -8.55
C LYS A 38 15.83 19.66 -8.93
N GLN A 39 16.66 18.62 -8.83
CA GLN A 39 18.08 18.70 -9.21
C GLN A 39 18.28 18.98 -10.70
N LEU A 40 17.44 18.41 -11.57
CA LEU A 40 17.47 18.68 -13.01
C LEU A 40 17.16 20.14 -13.32
N VAL A 41 16.15 20.72 -12.65
CA VAL A 41 15.81 22.14 -12.81
C VAL A 41 16.94 23.03 -12.30
N ASP A 42 17.54 22.71 -11.15
CA ASP A 42 18.67 23.44 -10.59
C ASP A 42 19.89 23.39 -11.53
N PHE A 43 20.22 22.21 -12.09
CA PHE A 43 21.28 22.04 -13.08
C PHE A 43 20.98 22.80 -14.38
N ALA A 44 19.77 22.71 -14.92
CA ALA A 44 19.42 23.44 -16.15
C ALA A 44 19.69 24.96 -16.04
N ASN A 45 19.53 25.53 -14.84
CA ASN A 45 19.80 26.95 -14.60
C ASN A 45 21.28 27.34 -14.78
N THR A 46 22.22 26.38 -14.67
CA THR A 46 23.66 26.61 -14.86
C THR A 46 24.10 26.47 -16.31
N GLU A 47 23.28 25.84 -17.15
CA GLU A 47 23.66 25.48 -18.51
C GLU A 47 23.32 26.55 -19.55
N SER A 48 23.85 26.37 -20.76
CA SER A 48 23.55 27.17 -21.95
C SER A 48 22.07 27.10 -22.36
N PRO A 49 21.56 28.08 -23.14
CA PRO A 49 20.12 28.18 -23.42
C PRO A 49 19.48 26.92 -24.02
N GLU A 50 20.15 26.20 -24.93
CA GLU A 50 19.57 25.02 -25.57
C GLU A 50 19.50 23.83 -24.59
N MET A 51 20.60 23.52 -23.90
CA MET A 51 20.64 22.48 -22.85
C MET A 51 19.67 22.80 -21.72
N ARG A 52 19.60 24.06 -21.28
CA ARG A 52 18.66 24.50 -20.25
C ARG A 52 17.22 24.19 -20.64
N ALA A 53 16.84 24.50 -21.88
CA ALA A 53 15.49 24.22 -22.37
C ALA A 53 15.24 22.71 -22.39
N ALA A 54 16.13 21.93 -23.01
CA ALA A 54 15.99 20.48 -23.13
C ALA A 54 15.87 19.77 -21.77
N VAL A 55 16.71 20.14 -20.79
CA VAL A 55 16.69 19.55 -19.45
C VAL A 55 15.45 19.97 -18.66
N ARG A 56 14.97 21.22 -18.81
CA ARG A 56 13.73 21.66 -18.17
C ARG A 56 12.52 20.93 -18.73
N ASP A 57 12.41 20.82 -20.05
CA ASP A 57 11.32 20.09 -20.71
C ASP A 57 11.32 18.61 -20.28
N PHE A 58 12.50 17.98 -20.20
CA PHE A 58 12.64 16.63 -19.66
C PHE A 58 12.22 16.53 -18.18
N ALA A 59 12.59 17.50 -17.35
CA ALA A 59 12.22 17.53 -15.94
C ALA A 59 10.70 17.69 -15.76
N GLU A 60 10.04 18.50 -16.58
CA GLU A 60 8.58 18.63 -16.62
C GLU A 60 7.89 17.31 -17.00
N ASP A 61 8.40 16.61 -18.02
CA ASP A 61 7.90 15.29 -18.40
C ASP A 61 8.05 14.27 -17.26
N LEU A 62 9.22 14.26 -16.60
CA LEU A 62 9.47 13.37 -15.46
C LEU A 62 8.57 13.67 -14.26
N ALA A 63 8.30 14.95 -13.99
CA ALA A 63 7.35 15.40 -12.98
C ALA A 63 5.93 14.91 -13.29
N GLN A 64 5.50 15.01 -14.56
CA GLN A 64 4.20 14.52 -14.97
C GLN A 64 4.05 13.00 -14.77
N VAL A 65 5.12 12.21 -14.97
CA VAL A 65 5.10 10.77 -14.62
C VAL A 65 4.84 10.57 -13.12
N GLN A 66 5.35 11.46 -12.27
CA GLN A 66 5.14 11.38 -10.82
C GLN A 66 3.72 11.73 -10.41
N ASP A 67 3.05 12.65 -11.10
CA ASP A 67 1.62 12.91 -10.90
C ASP A 67 0.78 11.66 -11.19
N TYR A 68 1.08 10.95 -12.28
CA TYR A 68 0.42 9.68 -12.58
C TYR A 68 0.73 8.59 -11.54
N ARG A 69 1.97 8.55 -11.04
CA ARG A 69 2.36 7.64 -9.95
C ARG A 69 1.66 7.99 -8.64
N GLN A 70 1.40 9.26 -8.36
CA GLN A 70 0.62 9.67 -7.20
C GLN A 70 -0.82 9.16 -7.29
N ALA A 71 -1.45 9.31 -8.45
CA ALA A 71 -2.78 8.76 -8.69
C ALA A 71 -2.81 7.21 -8.61
N GLU A 72 -1.75 6.53 -9.06
CA GLU A 72 -1.56 5.09 -8.90
C GLU A 72 -1.53 4.70 -7.41
N VAL A 73 -0.70 5.35 -6.61
CA VAL A 73 -0.59 5.11 -5.16
C VAL A 73 -1.94 5.27 -4.45
N GLU A 74 -2.67 6.35 -4.72
CA GLU A 74 -3.99 6.60 -4.13
C GLU A 74 -5.01 5.52 -4.52
N ARG A 75 -4.98 5.08 -5.77
CA ARG A 75 -5.87 4.02 -6.27
C ARG A 75 -5.52 2.67 -5.69
N LEU A 76 -4.24 2.31 -5.58
CA LEU A 76 -3.79 1.09 -4.91
C LEU A 76 -4.23 1.07 -3.45
N GLU A 77 -4.06 2.18 -2.72
CA GLU A 77 -4.50 2.26 -1.32
C GLU A 77 -6.01 2.06 -1.20
N THR A 78 -6.80 2.76 -2.02
CA THR A 78 -8.27 2.77 -1.90
C THR A 78 -8.96 1.52 -2.46
N LYS A 79 -8.45 0.94 -3.55
CA LYS A 79 -9.10 -0.18 -4.28
C LYS A 79 -8.49 -1.54 -3.98
N VAL A 80 -7.27 -1.58 -3.45
CA VAL A 80 -6.56 -2.84 -3.20
C VAL A 80 -6.30 -3.02 -1.70
N VAL A 81 -5.60 -2.09 -1.07
CA VAL A 81 -5.19 -2.21 0.34
C VAL A 81 -6.38 -2.12 1.29
N MET A 82 -7.22 -1.09 1.13
CA MET A 82 -8.37 -0.84 2.01
C MET A 82 -9.38 -2.01 2.02
N PRO A 83 -9.81 -2.58 0.88
CA PRO A 83 -10.68 -3.76 0.89
C PRO A 83 -10.09 -4.97 1.61
N LEU A 84 -8.80 -5.25 1.41
CA LEU A 84 -8.10 -6.34 2.13
C LEU A 84 -8.07 -6.09 3.64
N LYS A 85 -7.83 -4.84 4.05
CA LYS A 85 -7.83 -4.43 5.46
C LYS A 85 -9.20 -4.62 6.12
N LEU A 86 -10.28 -4.26 5.42
CA LEU A 86 -11.66 -4.41 5.93
C LEU A 86 -12.09 -5.88 6.05
N TYR A 87 -11.47 -6.79 5.31
CA TYR A 87 -11.78 -8.22 5.33
C TYR A 87 -11.57 -8.87 6.70
N GLY A 88 -10.67 -8.31 7.54
CA GLY A 88 -10.43 -8.79 8.89
C GLY A 88 -11.68 -8.83 9.77
N ALA A 89 -12.56 -7.83 9.63
CA ALA A 89 -13.82 -7.78 10.39
C ALA A 89 -14.78 -8.91 9.96
N GLN A 90 -14.90 -9.16 8.65
CA GLN A 90 -15.74 -10.23 8.11
C GLN A 90 -15.26 -11.61 8.56
N ILE A 91 -13.95 -11.86 8.49
CA ILE A 91 -13.33 -13.11 8.95
C ILE A 91 -13.60 -13.33 10.45
N LYS A 92 -13.45 -12.27 11.27
CA LYS A 92 -13.71 -12.33 12.71
C LYS A 92 -15.18 -12.68 13.00
N GLN A 93 -16.12 -12.10 12.27
CA GLN A 93 -17.54 -12.39 12.41
C GLN A 93 -17.87 -13.84 12.05
N THR A 94 -17.44 -14.31 10.88
CA THR A 94 -17.66 -15.71 10.45
C THR A 94 -17.06 -16.71 11.43
N ARG A 95 -15.87 -16.41 11.99
CA ARG A 95 -15.24 -17.23 13.03
C ARG A 95 -16.06 -17.28 14.32
N ALA A 96 -16.69 -16.17 14.71
CA ALA A 96 -17.54 -16.15 15.90
C ALA A 96 -18.76 -17.07 15.74
N GLU A 97 -19.39 -17.06 14.57
CA GLU A 97 -20.52 -17.96 14.26
C GLU A 97 -20.10 -19.43 14.24
N ILE A 98 -18.95 -19.77 13.65
CA ILE A 98 -18.41 -21.14 13.71
C ILE A 98 -18.17 -21.58 15.16
N LYS A 99 -17.61 -20.70 16.01
CA LYS A 99 -17.40 -20.99 17.43
C LYS A 99 -18.72 -21.20 18.18
N LYS A 100 -19.76 -20.43 17.86
CA LYS A 100 -21.09 -20.57 18.44
C LYS A 100 -21.72 -21.92 18.07
N PHE A 101 -21.66 -22.31 16.80
CA PHE A 101 -22.12 -23.62 16.34
C PHE A 101 -21.44 -24.78 17.08
N LYS A 102 -20.10 -24.74 17.18
CA LYS A 102 -19.34 -25.78 17.91
C LYS A 102 -19.77 -25.94 19.37
N ARG A 103 -20.20 -24.87 20.04
CA ARG A 103 -20.72 -24.93 21.41
C ARG A 103 -22.06 -25.65 21.48
N VAL A 104 -22.95 -25.40 20.52
CA VAL A 104 -24.27 -26.07 20.42
C VAL A 104 -24.07 -27.56 20.14
N GLN A 105 -23.25 -27.91 19.16
CA GLN A 105 -22.92 -29.31 18.85
C GLN A 105 -22.29 -30.03 20.05
N LYS A 106 -21.37 -29.37 20.78
CA LYS A 106 -20.79 -29.94 22.01
C LYS A 106 -21.82 -30.17 23.11
N ASN A 107 -22.86 -29.34 23.19
CA ASN A 107 -23.95 -29.55 24.15
C ASN A 107 -24.79 -30.78 23.75
N GLU A 108 -25.11 -30.95 22.46
CA GLU A 108 -25.83 -32.13 21.98
C GLU A 108 -25.08 -33.44 22.30
N ILE A 109 -23.77 -33.49 21.99
CA ILE A 109 -22.92 -34.64 22.32
C ILE A 109 -22.98 -34.95 23.82
N LYS A 110 -22.89 -33.93 24.68
CA LYS A 110 -23.01 -34.11 26.13
C LYS A 110 -24.38 -34.65 26.57
N GLN A 111 -25.48 -34.25 25.92
CA GLN A 111 -26.80 -34.77 26.24
C GLN A 111 -26.93 -36.24 25.80
N LEU A 112 -26.39 -36.59 24.63
CA LEU A 112 -26.35 -37.96 24.13
C LEU A 112 -25.55 -38.88 25.07
N GLU A 113 -24.35 -38.47 25.49
CA GLU A 113 -23.53 -39.22 26.45
C GLU A 113 -24.25 -39.43 27.80
N LYS A 114 -24.98 -38.42 28.28
CA LYS A 114 -25.79 -38.53 29.52
C LYS A 114 -26.90 -39.56 29.36
N LEU A 115 -27.60 -39.54 28.24
CA LEU A 115 -28.67 -40.50 27.94
C LEU A 115 -28.12 -41.92 27.82
N GLU A 116 -26.97 -42.11 27.16
CA GLU A 116 -26.31 -43.42 27.07
C GLU A 116 -25.88 -43.95 28.44
N LYS A 117 -25.31 -43.10 29.30
CA LYS A 117 -24.93 -43.48 30.67
C LYS A 117 -26.15 -43.93 31.48
N LEU A 118 -27.29 -43.24 31.35
CA LEU A 118 -28.53 -43.65 31.99
C LEU A 118 -29.05 -44.99 31.44
N ARG A 119 -28.95 -45.22 30.12
CA ARG A 119 -29.33 -46.50 29.50
C ARG A 119 -28.44 -47.66 29.95
N ARG A 120 -27.12 -47.45 30.05
CA ARG A 120 -26.16 -48.47 30.50
C ARG A 120 -26.27 -48.84 31.97
N LYS A 121 -26.78 -47.93 32.83
CA LYS A 121 -27.02 -48.20 34.25
C LYS A 121 -28.31 -48.99 34.51
N SER A 122 -29.18 -49.15 33.50
CA SER A 122 -30.40 -49.97 33.58
C SER A 122 -30.40 -51.21 32.66
N PRO A 123 -29.41 -52.14 32.70
CA PRO A 123 -29.55 -53.43 32.01
C PRO A 123 -30.43 -54.42 32.80
N SER A 124 -30.48 -54.31 34.13
CA SER A 124 -31.03 -55.34 35.02
C SER A 124 -32.56 -55.36 35.14
N ASP A 125 -33.26 -54.30 34.73
CA ASP A 125 -34.73 -54.28 34.82
C ASP A 125 -35.42 -55.01 33.66
N ARG A 126 -34.68 -55.51 32.67
CA ARG A 126 -35.29 -56.23 31.54
C ARG A 126 -35.67 -57.68 31.88
N GLN A 127 -35.12 -58.25 32.96
CA GLN A 127 -35.42 -59.63 33.38
C GLN A 127 -36.33 -59.74 34.62
N MET A 128 -36.68 -58.62 35.28
CA MET A 128 -37.55 -58.63 36.46
C MET A 128 -38.96 -58.08 36.25
N ILE A 129 -39.35 -57.75 35.01
CA ILE A 129 -40.69 -57.21 34.69
C ILE A 129 -41.49 -58.28 33.93
N SER A 130 -41.74 -59.41 34.58
CA SER A 130 -42.85 -60.31 34.18
C SER A 130 -43.95 -60.32 35.23
N GLN A 131 -43.69 -59.82 36.44
CA GLN A 131 -44.68 -59.79 37.53
C GLN A 131 -44.40 -58.56 38.40
N VAL A 132 -45.45 -57.92 38.89
CA VAL A 132 -45.45 -56.76 39.83
C VAL A 132 -45.57 -55.37 39.17
N SER A 133 -46.85 -55.02 38.93
CA SER A 133 -47.52 -53.77 39.31
C SER A 133 -46.70 -52.52 39.72
N VAL A 134 -46.93 -51.44 38.96
CA VAL A 134 -47.24 -50.08 39.43
C VAL A 134 -46.42 -49.55 40.63
N ALA A 135 -45.12 -49.37 40.43
CA ALA A 135 -44.34 -48.40 41.20
C ALA A 135 -43.75 -47.37 40.23
N ARG A 136 -43.99 -46.10 40.49
CA ARG A 136 -43.44 -44.96 39.77
C ARG A 136 -41.94 -44.87 40.09
N GLU A 137 -41.16 -45.69 39.41
CA GLU A 137 -39.70 -45.77 39.49
C GLU A 137 -39.05 -44.38 39.28
N PRO A 138 -38.26 -43.86 40.24
CA PRO A 138 -37.52 -42.60 40.11
C PRO A 138 -36.58 -42.57 38.88
N GLY A 139 -36.11 -43.74 38.44
CA GLY A 139 -35.23 -43.90 37.27
C GLY A 139 -35.93 -43.61 35.92
N GLY A 140 -37.22 -43.91 35.81
CA GLY A 140 -37.99 -43.71 34.58
C GLY A 140 -38.21 -42.23 34.24
N GLN A 141 -38.39 -41.39 35.25
CA GLN A 141 -38.60 -39.95 35.07
C GLN A 141 -37.32 -39.23 34.63
N ASN A 142 -36.17 -39.61 35.20
CA ASN A 142 -34.86 -39.09 34.78
C ASN A 142 -34.51 -39.47 33.34
N ARG A 143 -34.88 -40.69 32.90
CA ARG A 143 -34.67 -41.12 31.51
C ARG A 143 -35.52 -40.33 30.51
N ARG A 144 -36.82 -40.15 30.77
CA ARG A 144 -37.70 -39.34 29.90
C ARG A 144 -37.24 -37.89 29.80
N GLN A 145 -36.77 -37.32 30.91
CA GLN A 145 -36.20 -35.97 30.91
C GLN A 145 -34.93 -35.88 30.05
N ALA A 146 -34.04 -36.88 30.14
CA ALA A 146 -32.85 -36.95 29.31
C ALA A 146 -33.16 -37.12 27.82
N GLU A 147 -34.16 -37.93 27.47
CA GLU A 147 -34.64 -38.09 26.09
C GLU A 147 -35.19 -36.77 25.54
N THR A 148 -35.97 -36.04 26.34
CA THR A 148 -36.48 -34.70 25.97
C THR A 148 -35.34 -33.69 25.77
N ASN A 149 -34.31 -33.72 26.62
CA ASN A 149 -33.15 -32.83 26.51
C ASN A 149 -32.32 -33.14 25.26
N VAL A 150 -32.16 -34.42 24.90
CA VAL A 150 -31.52 -34.82 23.63
C VAL A 150 -32.33 -34.34 22.44
N GLN A 151 -33.65 -34.52 22.46
CA GLN A 151 -34.52 -34.06 21.36
C GLN A 151 -34.40 -32.55 21.15
N ARG A 152 -34.44 -31.77 22.23
CA ARG A 152 -34.24 -30.31 22.16
C ARG A 152 -32.87 -29.95 21.61
N ALA A 153 -31.81 -30.57 22.14
CA ALA A 153 -30.45 -30.30 21.68
C ALA A 153 -30.23 -30.68 20.20
N SER A 154 -30.90 -31.73 19.72
CA SER A 154 -30.83 -32.15 18.32
C SER A 154 -31.55 -31.19 17.38
N VAL A 155 -32.73 -30.69 17.77
CA VAL A 155 -33.43 -29.63 17.04
C VAL A 155 -32.58 -28.35 16.99
N ASP A 156 -31.96 -27.97 18.10
CA ASP A 156 -31.06 -26.82 18.18
C ASP A 156 -29.82 -26.99 17.27
N THR A 157 -29.19 -28.18 17.26
CA THR A 157 -28.10 -28.47 16.34
C THR A 157 -28.56 -28.37 14.88
N GLY A 158 -29.65 -29.05 14.51
CA GLY A 158 -30.16 -29.03 13.13
C GLY A 158 -30.41 -27.61 12.61
N ARG A 159 -31.03 -26.75 13.43
CA ARG A 159 -31.23 -25.34 13.09
C ARG A 159 -29.92 -24.57 12.92
N THR A 160 -28.96 -24.78 13.82
CA THR A 160 -27.67 -24.06 13.76
C THR A 160 -26.73 -24.57 12.67
N THR A 161 -26.85 -25.84 12.25
CA THR A 161 -26.11 -26.39 11.10
C THR A 161 -26.48 -25.66 9.81
N HIS A 162 -27.78 -25.53 9.53
CA HIS A 162 -28.24 -24.83 8.32
C HIS A 162 -27.80 -23.36 8.30
N GLN A 163 -27.94 -22.66 9.44
CA GLN A 163 -27.47 -21.28 9.58
C GLN A 163 -25.95 -21.14 9.37
N LEU A 164 -25.17 -22.13 9.83
CA LEU A 164 -23.74 -22.15 9.63
C LEU A 164 -23.37 -22.35 8.16
N GLU A 165 -24.04 -23.28 7.49
CA GLU A 165 -23.83 -23.56 6.06
C GLU A 165 -24.10 -22.32 5.23
N GLU A 166 -25.22 -21.64 5.44
CA GLU A 166 -25.55 -20.37 4.77
C GLU A 166 -24.51 -19.28 5.04
N THR A 167 -24.07 -19.14 6.30
CA THR A 167 -23.07 -18.13 6.68
C THR A 167 -21.72 -18.39 6.02
N VAL A 168 -21.27 -19.65 6.01
CA VAL A 168 -19.98 -20.03 5.43
C VAL A 168 -20.03 -19.98 3.90
N ASP A 169 -21.13 -20.40 3.28
CA ASP A 169 -21.35 -20.30 1.83
C ASP A 169 -21.40 -18.82 1.38
N ALA A 170 -22.15 -17.96 2.08
CA ALA A 170 -22.17 -16.53 1.80
C ALA A 170 -20.77 -15.90 1.91
N PHE A 171 -20.02 -16.26 2.96
CA PHE A 171 -18.64 -15.82 3.12
C PHE A 171 -17.73 -16.31 1.97
N GLN A 172 -17.86 -17.57 1.53
CA GLN A 172 -17.07 -18.09 0.40
C GLN A 172 -17.38 -17.37 -0.90
N ARG A 173 -18.67 -17.17 -1.20
CA ARG A 173 -19.09 -16.46 -2.42
C ARG A 173 -18.59 -15.02 -2.43
N GLN A 174 -18.70 -14.32 -1.30
CA GLN A 174 -18.19 -12.96 -1.17
C GLN A 174 -16.67 -12.93 -1.36
N LYS A 175 -15.94 -13.84 -0.70
CA LYS A 175 -14.48 -13.94 -0.81
C LYS A 175 -14.00 -14.14 -2.24
N LEU A 176 -14.65 -15.03 -3.00
CA LEU A 176 -14.25 -15.28 -4.39
C LEU A 176 -14.47 -14.06 -5.28
N ARG A 177 -15.62 -13.39 -5.16
CA ARG A 177 -15.93 -12.18 -5.93
C ARG A 177 -15.00 -11.03 -5.57
N ASP A 178 -14.76 -10.81 -4.27
CA ASP A 178 -13.92 -9.72 -3.81
C ASP A 178 -12.46 -9.94 -4.19
N LEU A 179 -11.96 -11.18 -4.14
CA LEU A 179 -10.61 -11.51 -4.57
C LEU A 179 -10.42 -11.21 -6.07
N GLN A 180 -11.38 -11.64 -6.90
CA GLN A 180 -11.37 -11.33 -8.32
C GLN A 180 -11.34 -9.81 -8.54
N ARG A 181 -12.23 -9.08 -7.87
CA ARG A 181 -12.32 -7.62 -7.98
C ARG A 181 -11.01 -6.93 -7.56
N ILE A 182 -10.47 -7.26 -6.39
CA ILE A 182 -9.26 -6.63 -5.84
C ILE A 182 -8.07 -6.80 -6.80
N PHE A 183 -7.86 -8.01 -7.33
CA PHE A 183 -6.76 -8.25 -8.25
C PHE A 183 -7.01 -7.69 -9.66
N SER A 184 -8.26 -7.68 -10.13
CA SER A 184 -8.61 -6.97 -11.37
C SER A 184 -8.37 -5.46 -11.25
N ASP A 185 -8.74 -4.86 -10.11
CA ASP A 185 -8.48 -3.44 -9.83
C ASP A 185 -6.96 -3.19 -9.79
N PHE A 186 -6.17 -4.03 -9.11
CA PHE A 186 -4.70 -3.94 -9.09
C PHE A 186 -4.11 -3.91 -10.49
N VAL A 187 -4.42 -4.92 -11.33
CA VAL A 187 -3.90 -5.01 -12.70
C VAL A 187 -4.33 -3.80 -13.53
N THR A 188 -5.59 -3.36 -13.40
CA THR A 188 -6.10 -2.22 -14.17
C THR A 188 -5.39 -0.92 -13.79
N ILE A 189 -5.10 -0.72 -12.50
CA ILE A 189 -4.39 0.47 -12.00
C ILE A 189 -2.97 0.51 -12.57
N GLU A 190 -2.23 -0.59 -12.49
CA GLU A 190 -0.87 -0.72 -13.03
C GLU A 190 -0.86 -0.50 -14.56
N MET A 191 -1.81 -1.11 -15.29
CA MET A 191 -1.93 -0.91 -16.74
C MET A 191 -2.15 0.57 -17.11
N VAL A 192 -3.01 1.27 -16.37
CA VAL A 192 -3.27 2.70 -16.62
C VAL A 192 -2.02 3.53 -16.35
N PHE A 193 -1.31 3.27 -15.24
CA PHE A 193 -0.06 3.95 -14.93
C PHE A 193 0.98 3.70 -16.02
N HIS A 194 1.23 2.44 -16.39
CA HIS A 194 2.23 2.10 -17.40
C HIS A 194 1.90 2.68 -18.78
N ALA A 195 0.63 2.67 -19.20
CA ALA A 195 0.23 3.29 -20.46
C ALA A 195 0.57 4.79 -20.47
N LYS A 196 0.29 5.50 -19.37
CA LYS A 196 0.62 6.92 -19.23
C LYS A 196 2.11 7.19 -19.11
N ALA A 197 2.84 6.33 -18.41
CA ALA A 197 4.29 6.43 -18.32
C ALA A 197 4.93 6.27 -19.70
N VAL A 198 4.52 5.28 -20.50
CA VAL A 198 5.03 5.07 -21.87
C VAL A 198 4.74 6.27 -22.76
N GLU A 199 3.52 6.81 -22.70
CA GLU A 199 3.12 8.02 -23.44
C GLU A 199 4.06 9.19 -23.12
N VAL A 200 4.26 9.50 -21.84
CA VAL A 200 5.08 10.64 -21.40
C VAL A 200 6.57 10.40 -21.67
N TYR A 201 7.11 9.21 -21.38
CA TYR A 201 8.51 8.90 -21.64
C TYR A 201 8.85 8.91 -23.13
N SER A 202 7.90 8.55 -24.00
CA SER A 202 8.10 8.68 -25.46
C SER A 202 8.26 10.14 -25.87
N ARG A 203 7.49 11.05 -25.28
CA ARG A 203 7.65 12.50 -25.49
C ARG A 203 8.99 12.99 -24.94
N ALA A 204 9.34 12.59 -23.72
CA ALA A 204 10.60 12.95 -23.07
C ALA A 204 11.82 12.53 -23.90
N PHE A 205 11.76 11.33 -24.47
CA PHE A 205 12.80 10.83 -25.37
C PHE A 205 12.95 11.71 -26.62
N GLN A 206 11.83 12.07 -27.27
CA GLN A 206 11.85 12.95 -28.44
C GLN A 206 12.38 14.35 -28.11
N THR A 207 12.10 14.88 -26.93
CA THR A 207 12.65 16.17 -26.45
C THR A 207 14.18 16.10 -26.40
N LEU A 208 14.73 15.03 -25.82
CA LEU A 208 16.17 14.84 -25.73
C LEU A 208 16.83 14.59 -27.10
N GLU A 209 16.16 13.89 -28.03
CA GLU A 209 16.68 13.69 -29.40
C GLU A 209 16.74 14.98 -30.21
N LYS A 210 15.87 15.95 -29.93
CA LYS A 210 15.84 17.24 -30.65
C LYS A 210 16.93 18.21 -30.19
N TYR A 211 17.55 17.97 -29.03
CA TYR A 211 18.63 18.81 -28.53
C TYR A 211 19.84 18.76 -29.48
N SER A 212 20.34 19.94 -29.87
CA SER A 212 21.55 20.08 -30.70
C SER A 212 22.73 20.60 -29.87
N PRO A 213 23.72 19.74 -29.55
CA PRO A 213 24.92 20.15 -28.82
C PRO A 213 25.74 21.23 -29.56
N GLU A 214 25.65 21.28 -30.89
CA GLU A 214 26.43 22.20 -31.71
C GLU A 214 26.10 23.66 -31.42
N ARG A 215 24.83 23.98 -31.12
CA ARG A 215 24.39 25.34 -30.81
C ARG A 215 25.02 25.84 -29.51
N ASP A 216 25.01 24.99 -28.49
CA ASP A 216 25.60 25.31 -27.20
C ASP A 216 27.13 25.38 -27.25
N LEU A 217 27.77 24.51 -28.05
CA LEU A 217 29.21 24.61 -28.31
C LEU A 217 29.60 25.91 -29.04
N GLN A 218 28.77 26.37 -29.98
CA GLN A 218 28.98 27.65 -30.66
C GLN A 218 28.84 28.83 -29.68
N ASP A 219 27.81 28.84 -28.84
CA ASP A 219 27.62 29.85 -27.79
C ASP A 219 28.79 29.86 -26.80
N PHE A 220 29.24 28.69 -26.35
CA PHE A 220 30.40 28.55 -25.48
C PHE A 220 31.68 29.13 -26.11
N ARG A 221 31.96 28.76 -27.38
CA ARG A 221 33.11 29.31 -28.11
C ARG A 221 32.99 30.82 -28.26
N ALA A 222 31.83 31.35 -28.64
CA ALA A 222 31.63 32.80 -28.78
C ALA A 222 31.94 33.54 -27.47
N LYS A 223 31.48 33.01 -26.32
CA LYS A 223 31.79 33.55 -24.99
C LYS A 223 33.27 33.49 -24.64
N MET A 224 33.95 32.38 -24.94
CA MET A 224 35.41 32.27 -24.72
C MET A 224 36.20 33.31 -25.53
N HIS A 225 35.86 33.50 -26.81
CA HIS A 225 36.57 34.46 -27.67
C HIS A 225 36.27 35.91 -27.28
N ALA A 226 35.03 36.22 -26.86
CA ALA A 226 34.67 37.54 -26.34
C ALA A 226 35.42 37.90 -25.05
N GLY A 227 35.68 36.93 -24.16
CA GLY A 227 36.48 37.14 -22.94
C GLY A 227 37.98 37.35 -23.20
N SER A 228 38.53 36.78 -24.27
CA SER A 228 39.95 36.92 -24.63
C SER A 228 40.28 38.26 -25.32
N GLY A 229 39.30 38.86 -26.00
CA GLY A 229 39.46 40.10 -26.77
C GLY A 229 39.79 41.36 -25.96
N HIS A 230 39.66 41.34 -24.62
CA HIS A 230 39.96 42.49 -23.77
C HIS A 230 41.43 42.59 -23.32
N HIS A 231 42.29 41.61 -23.62
CA HIS A 231 43.69 41.63 -23.16
C HIS A 231 44.70 42.18 -24.17
N LEU A 232 44.33 42.45 -25.43
CA LEU A 232 45.30 42.80 -26.49
C LEU A 232 44.99 44.06 -27.30
N ALA A 233 44.25 45.03 -26.76
CA ALA A 233 44.06 46.32 -27.43
C ALA A 233 44.26 47.50 -26.47
N ARG A 234 45.52 47.79 -26.13
CA ARG A 234 45.95 49.17 -25.85
C ARG A 234 47.33 49.43 -26.45
N PRO A 235 47.42 50.02 -27.65
CA PRO A 235 48.62 50.75 -28.05
C PRO A 235 48.72 52.01 -27.17
N LEU A 236 49.74 52.03 -26.31
CA LEU A 236 50.26 53.27 -25.73
C LEU A 236 51.09 53.98 -26.79
N LEU A 237 50.80 55.27 -26.99
CA LEU A 237 51.58 56.39 -27.59
C LEU A 237 50.51 57.43 -27.98
N ASP A 238 50.53 58.71 -27.65
CA ASP A 238 51.49 59.58 -26.98
C ASP A 238 50.73 60.84 -26.50
N ALA A 239 51.36 61.61 -25.62
CA ALA A 239 50.84 62.68 -24.79
C ALA A 239 50.31 63.94 -25.50
N SER A 240 49.30 64.61 -24.91
CA SER A 240 49.39 66.02 -24.47
C SER A 240 48.17 66.47 -23.64
N PRO A 241 48.29 67.42 -22.70
CA PRO A 241 47.31 67.67 -21.64
C PRO A 241 46.54 69.01 -21.72
N SER A 242 45.38 69.02 -21.05
CA SER A 242 44.66 70.16 -20.41
C SER A 242 43.78 71.10 -21.28
N PRO A 243 42.82 71.87 -20.69
CA PRO A 243 42.45 72.00 -19.26
C PRO A 243 40.94 71.86 -18.91
N CYS A 244 40.73 71.71 -17.60
CA CYS A 244 39.46 71.69 -16.84
C CYS A 244 38.67 73.01 -16.88
N VAL A 245 37.34 72.95 -16.78
CA VAL A 245 36.48 73.90 -16.01
C VAL A 245 35.22 73.14 -15.48
N PRO A 246 34.63 73.49 -14.31
CA PRO A 246 33.84 72.56 -13.48
C PRO A 246 32.34 72.94 -13.24
N TRP A 247 31.55 71.90 -12.89
CA TRP A 247 30.48 71.83 -11.83
C TRP A 247 29.02 72.34 -12.02
N PRO A 248 28.03 71.93 -11.16
CA PRO A 248 26.79 71.18 -11.51
C PRO A 248 25.50 71.88 -10.93
N PRO A 249 24.42 71.27 -10.34
CA PRO A 249 23.82 69.92 -10.34
C PRO A 249 22.26 69.87 -10.45
N GLY A 250 21.67 68.64 -10.46
CA GLY A 250 20.40 68.34 -9.78
C GLY A 250 19.33 67.59 -10.61
N SER A 251 18.96 66.35 -10.26
CA SER A 251 17.88 66.07 -9.28
C SER A 251 17.38 64.61 -9.35
N GLN A 252 17.47 63.94 -8.20
CA GLN A 252 16.51 63.03 -7.55
C GLN A 252 15.91 61.77 -8.22
N GLY A 253 16.08 60.66 -7.50
CA GLY A 253 15.19 59.50 -7.41
C GLY A 253 15.88 58.42 -6.55
N ALA A 254 15.60 58.32 -5.23
CA ALA A 254 14.60 57.41 -4.62
C ALA A 254 14.82 55.94 -5.08
N GLN A 255 15.06 54.90 -4.27
CA GLN A 255 14.63 54.59 -2.90
C GLN A 255 15.35 53.32 -2.38
N SER A 256 15.42 53.22 -1.05
CA SER A 256 15.22 52.05 -0.18
C SER A 256 16.06 50.76 -0.31
N THR A 257 16.93 50.61 0.70
CA THR A 257 17.18 49.45 1.57
C THR A 257 16.10 48.35 1.56
N VAL A 258 16.47 47.06 1.44
CA VAL A 258 16.13 45.98 2.39
C VAL A 258 17.18 44.87 2.30
N ARG A 259 17.73 44.57 3.49
CA ARG A 259 18.64 43.49 3.87
C ARG A 259 17.81 42.24 4.17
N SER A 260 18.13 41.08 3.60
CA SER A 260 17.57 39.79 4.06
C SER A 260 18.67 38.78 4.33
N GLN A 261 18.72 38.35 5.58
CA GLN A 261 19.62 37.35 6.15
C GLN A 261 19.13 35.96 5.72
N ARG A 262 20.06 35.13 5.21
CA ARG A 262 19.82 33.70 4.99
C ARG A 262 20.19 32.97 6.27
N ARG A 263 19.20 32.34 6.90
CA ARG A 263 19.33 31.44 8.05
C ARG A 263 19.64 30.04 7.53
N GLU A 264 20.67 29.43 8.10
CA GLU A 264 21.02 28.02 7.96
C GLU A 264 20.01 27.17 8.74
N GLU A 265 19.60 26.02 8.18
CA GLU A 265 19.10 24.90 8.96
C GLU A 265 19.68 23.59 8.42
N GLU A 266 20.13 22.80 9.39
CA GLU A 266 20.87 21.55 9.31
C GLU A 266 19.97 20.31 9.11
N GLN A 267 20.64 19.24 8.66
CA GLN A 267 20.47 17.83 9.06
C GLN A 267 19.14 17.09 8.83
N SER A 268 19.26 15.99 8.09
CA SER A 268 18.57 14.73 8.39
C SER A 268 19.34 13.58 7.73
N GLY A 269 20.23 12.96 8.50
CA GLY A 269 20.70 11.61 8.20
C GLY A 269 19.59 10.60 8.51
N ASP A 270 19.53 9.52 7.74
CA ASP A 270 19.08 8.26 8.30
C ASP A 270 19.80 7.10 7.63
N SER A 271 20.22 6.19 8.51
CA SER A 271 21.10 5.06 8.26
C SER A 271 20.37 3.96 7.51
N VAL A 272 21.10 3.34 6.60
CA VAL A 272 20.76 2.07 5.97
C VAL A 272 21.02 0.98 6.99
N GLU A 273 19.99 0.23 7.41
CA GLU A 273 20.06 -1.22 7.66
C GLU A 273 18.63 -1.81 7.65
N GLU A 274 18.40 -2.82 6.80
CA GLU A 274 17.75 -4.06 7.23
C GLU A 274 17.97 -5.14 6.17
N ASP A 275 18.89 -6.03 6.53
CA ASP A 275 19.16 -7.36 6.00
C ASP A 275 17.95 -8.28 6.23
N LEU A 276 17.48 -8.93 5.17
CA LEU A 276 16.69 -10.16 5.25
C LEU A 276 17.02 -11.06 4.05
N GLY A 277 18.26 -11.57 4.02
CA GLY A 277 18.64 -12.76 3.27
C GLY A 277 18.34 -14.03 4.07
N GLY A 278 17.37 -14.84 3.62
CA GLY A 278 17.05 -16.12 4.24
C GLY A 278 18.05 -17.24 3.90
N GLN A 279 18.18 -18.21 4.82
CA GLN A 279 18.29 -19.62 4.44
C GLN A 279 17.96 -20.55 5.60
N GLU A 280 16.90 -21.34 5.42
CA GLU A 280 16.66 -22.58 6.15
C GLU A 280 17.79 -23.57 5.82
N GLN A 281 18.41 -24.13 6.86
CA GLN A 281 19.04 -25.45 6.79
C GLN A 281 18.45 -26.30 7.92
N GLY A 282 17.59 -27.25 7.56
CA GLY A 282 17.17 -28.33 8.44
C GLY A 282 18.23 -29.45 8.46
N PRO A 283 18.47 -30.12 9.60
CA PRO A 283 19.37 -31.26 9.61
C PRO A 283 18.64 -32.51 9.11
N ARG A 284 19.28 -33.21 8.17
CA ARG A 284 19.09 -34.65 7.97
C ARG A 284 19.70 -35.39 9.15
N HIS A 285 18.93 -36.23 9.82
CA HIS A 285 19.22 -37.65 10.11
C HIS A 285 18.01 -38.28 10.80
#